data_AF-A0A238ZMH5-F1
#
_entry.id   AF-A0A238ZMH5-F1
#
_cell.length_a   1.000
_cell.length_b   1.000
_cell.length_c   1.000
_cell.angle_alpha   90.00
_cell.angle_beta   90.00
_cell.angle_gamma   90.00
#
_symmetry.space_group_name_H-M   'P 1'
#
loop_
_entity.id
_entity.type
_entity.pdbx_description
1 polymer ?
#
loop_
_entity_poly.entity_id
_entity_poly.type
_entity_poly.pdbx_seq_one_letter_code
_entity_poly.pdbx_strand_id
1 'polypeptide(L)'
;MAKAIEITKTARGAEIAFPFEYKDAFKAQFPRAKWNADNKTWSVGKASVARLEQLAALVEERYADRLEREEREMTAEEIEKLRRELANADRNIISTRKAVEDLEIARAEIKAMKAGLESKHEELAAIRSERDDAAAAVEQERASVHAIVAHVVDIEDIEAARGEMRRHMKIAKAWASEKYDEAEARLREMRDRLRAAGIECEAVNLALRANRNRPDRDFDNLLGPLDFEVA
;
A
#
# COMPACT_ATOMS: atom_id res chain seq x y z
N MET A 1 -62.16 -17.09 -6.13
CA MET A 1 -62.39 -16.69 -4.72
C MET A 1 -62.59 -17.96 -3.92
N ALA A 2 -61.71 -18.26 -2.98
CA ALA A 2 -61.90 -19.38 -2.06
C ALA A 2 -63.11 -19.04 -1.16
N LYS A 3 -64.12 -19.90 -1.09
CA LYS A 3 -65.23 -19.72 -0.14
C LYS A 3 -64.73 -20.01 1.26
N ALA A 4 -64.92 -19.07 2.18
CA ALA A 4 -64.56 -19.27 3.58
C ALA A 4 -65.47 -20.30 4.25
N ILE A 5 -66.70 -20.46 3.75
CA ILE A 5 -67.71 -21.32 4.36
C ILE A 5 -68.31 -22.27 3.31
N GLU A 6 -68.35 -23.55 3.63
CA GLU A 6 -69.01 -24.56 2.81
C GLU A 6 -70.26 -25.07 3.53
N ILE A 7 -71.44 -24.85 2.94
CA ILE A 7 -72.72 -25.37 3.44
C ILE A 7 -73.19 -26.51 2.54
N THR A 8 -73.39 -27.69 3.11
CA THR A 8 -73.96 -28.86 2.42
C THR A 8 -75.34 -29.17 3.01
N LYS A 9 -76.40 -29.10 2.20
CA LYS A 9 -77.78 -29.41 2.64
C LYS A 9 -77.98 -30.92 2.72
N THR A 10 -78.54 -31.42 3.82
CA THR A 10 -78.82 -32.84 4.04
C THR A 10 -80.30 -33.07 4.37
N ALA A 11 -80.79 -34.31 4.24
CA ALA A 11 -82.20 -34.64 4.51
C ALA A 11 -82.67 -34.28 5.94
N ARG A 12 -81.75 -34.15 6.90
CA ARG A 12 -82.01 -33.82 8.31
C ARG A 12 -81.70 -32.36 8.68
N GLY A 13 -81.16 -31.56 7.77
CA GLY A 13 -80.75 -30.18 8.03
C GLY A 13 -79.66 -29.67 7.10
N ALA A 14 -78.57 -29.12 7.65
CA ALA A 14 -77.41 -28.70 6.89
C ALA A 14 -76.11 -28.96 7.67
N GLU A 15 -75.03 -29.20 6.94
CA GLU A 15 -73.67 -29.31 7.46
C GLU A 15 -72.86 -28.09 7.03
N ILE A 16 -72.02 -27.56 7.91
CA ILE A 16 -71.18 -26.41 7.64
C ILE A 16 -69.71 -26.65 8.01
N ALA A 17 -68.79 -26.21 7.14
CA ALA A 17 -67.38 -26.06 7.44
C ALA A 17 -67.02 -24.56 7.38
N PHE A 18 -66.23 -24.08 8.34
CA PHE A 18 -65.79 -22.68 8.43
C PHE A 18 -64.45 -22.59 9.21
N PRO A 19 -63.69 -21.48 9.10
CA PRO A 19 -62.39 -21.33 9.78
C PRO A 19 -62.53 -21.35 11.30
N PHE A 20 -61.55 -21.93 12.00
CA PHE A 20 -61.62 -22.19 13.45
C PHE A 20 -61.94 -20.95 14.30
N GLU A 21 -61.52 -19.76 13.86
CA GLU A 21 -61.74 -18.48 14.53
C GLU A 21 -63.23 -18.15 14.73
N TYR A 22 -64.12 -18.66 13.88
CA TYR A 22 -65.56 -18.43 13.99
C TYR A 22 -66.29 -19.47 14.85
N LYS A 23 -65.58 -20.44 15.43
CA LYS A 23 -66.15 -21.57 16.19
C LYS A 23 -66.98 -21.13 17.39
N ASP A 24 -66.49 -20.17 18.17
CA ASP A 24 -67.18 -19.76 19.39
C ASP A 24 -68.40 -18.88 19.09
N ALA A 25 -68.30 -18.00 18.08
CA ALA A 25 -69.42 -17.24 17.56
C ALA A 25 -70.51 -18.15 16.96
N PHE A 26 -70.10 -19.19 16.23
CA PHE A 26 -71.01 -20.20 15.67
C PHE A 26 -71.72 -21.00 16.77
N LYS A 27 -70.98 -21.48 17.79
CA LYS A 27 -71.57 -22.22 18.92
C LYS A 27 -72.53 -21.36 19.75
N ALA A 28 -72.25 -20.07 19.90
CA ALA A 28 -73.15 -19.15 20.59
C ALA A 28 -74.50 -19.01 19.87
N GLN A 29 -74.51 -18.96 18.53
CA GLN A 29 -75.74 -18.85 17.73
C GLN A 29 -76.44 -20.20 17.50
N PHE A 30 -75.69 -21.30 17.49
CA PHE A 30 -76.20 -22.66 17.27
C PHE A 30 -75.77 -23.62 18.40
N PRO A 31 -76.27 -23.44 19.64
CA PRO A 31 -75.85 -24.25 20.80
C PRO A 31 -76.25 -25.73 20.68
N ARG A 32 -77.21 -26.05 19.80
CA ARG A 32 -77.66 -27.43 19.51
C ARG A 32 -76.96 -28.06 18.31
N ALA A 33 -76.00 -27.37 17.69
CA ALA A 33 -75.22 -27.93 16.58
C ALA A 33 -74.37 -29.12 17.08
N LYS A 34 -74.27 -30.17 16.26
CA LYS A 34 -73.47 -31.35 16.58
C LYS A 34 -72.24 -31.40 15.69
N TRP A 35 -71.07 -31.60 16.29
CA TRP A 35 -69.84 -31.82 15.54
C TRP A 35 -69.85 -33.21 14.90
N ASN A 36 -69.58 -33.27 13.61
CA ASN A 36 -69.33 -34.50 12.86
C ASN A 36 -67.82 -34.63 12.66
N ALA A 37 -67.20 -35.58 13.36
CA ALA A 37 -65.75 -35.76 13.33
C ALA A 37 -65.24 -36.33 12.00
N ASP A 38 -66.05 -37.14 11.32
CA ASP A 38 -65.65 -37.84 10.10
C ASP A 38 -65.49 -36.86 8.93
N ASN A 39 -66.42 -35.92 8.81
CA ASN A 39 -66.42 -34.90 7.75
C ASN A 39 -65.81 -33.57 8.22
N LYS A 40 -65.45 -33.44 9.50
CA LYS A 40 -65.02 -32.18 10.14
C LYS A 40 -66.02 -31.03 9.92
N THR A 41 -67.32 -31.34 9.97
CA THR A 41 -68.41 -30.38 9.76
C THR A 41 -69.30 -30.24 11.00
N TRP A 42 -69.97 -29.10 11.15
CA TRP A 42 -71.02 -28.92 12.15
C TRP A 42 -72.39 -29.16 11.52
N SER A 43 -73.19 -30.06 12.10
CA SER A 43 -74.56 -30.34 11.67
C SER A 43 -75.57 -29.49 12.46
N VAL A 44 -76.42 -28.77 11.73
CA VAL A 44 -77.54 -27.97 12.25
C VAL A 44 -78.87 -28.50 11.73
N GLY A 45 -79.90 -28.44 12.58
CA GLY A 45 -81.25 -28.91 12.24
C GLY A 45 -81.95 -28.05 11.18
N LYS A 46 -82.92 -28.63 10.49
CA LYS A 46 -83.66 -28.02 9.37
C LYS A 46 -84.25 -26.62 9.64
N ALA A 47 -84.71 -26.35 10.86
CA ALA A 47 -85.28 -25.05 11.26
C ALA A 47 -84.24 -23.92 11.40
N SER A 48 -82.95 -24.26 11.39
CA SER A 48 -81.84 -23.31 11.58
C SER A 48 -81.09 -22.99 10.28
N VAL A 49 -81.48 -23.59 9.15
CA VAL A 49 -80.78 -23.46 7.86
C VAL A 49 -80.81 -22.01 7.33
N ALA A 50 -81.93 -21.31 7.44
CA ALA A 50 -82.00 -19.91 7.00
C ALA A 50 -81.09 -18.97 7.83
N ARG A 51 -80.98 -19.22 9.15
CA ARG A 51 -80.04 -18.50 10.02
C ARG A 51 -78.58 -18.85 9.72
N LEU A 52 -78.31 -20.09 9.31
CA LEU A 52 -76.99 -20.54 8.89
C LEU A 52 -76.54 -19.81 7.62
N GLU A 53 -77.43 -19.68 6.63
CA GLU A 53 -77.17 -18.95 5.38
C GLU A 53 -76.92 -17.46 5.64
N GLN A 54 -77.66 -16.84 6.57
CA GLN A 54 -77.42 -15.45 6.99
C GLN A 54 -76.08 -15.26 7.69
N LEU A 55 -75.70 -16.19 8.59
CA LEU A 55 -74.39 -16.15 9.25
C LEU A 55 -73.26 -16.35 8.24
N ALA A 56 -73.45 -17.26 7.27
CA ALA A 56 -72.46 -17.53 6.26
C ALA A 56 -72.20 -16.31 5.37
N ALA A 57 -73.25 -15.61 4.92
CA ALA A 57 -73.10 -14.37 4.16
C ALA A 57 -72.34 -13.29 4.95
N LEU A 58 -72.65 -13.11 6.23
CA LEU A 58 -71.99 -12.12 7.09
C LEU A 58 -70.50 -12.45 7.33
N VAL A 59 -70.18 -13.74 7.48
CA VAL A 59 -68.79 -14.18 7.69
C VAL A 59 -68.00 -14.13 6.39
N GLU A 60 -68.60 -14.46 5.25
CA GLU A 60 -67.97 -14.30 3.93
C GLU A 60 -67.64 -12.84 3.62
N GLU A 61 -68.55 -11.91 3.91
CA GLU A 61 -68.31 -10.46 3.76
C GLU A 61 -67.14 -9.99 4.64
N ARG A 62 -67.14 -10.37 5.93
CA ARG A 62 -66.05 -10.01 6.85
C ARG A 62 -64.71 -10.65 6.49
N TYR A 63 -64.73 -11.85 5.92
CA TYR A 63 -63.53 -12.55 5.47
C TYR A 63 -62.95 -11.90 4.21
N ALA A 64 -63.80 -11.51 3.26
CA ALA A 64 -63.38 -10.77 2.07
C ALA A 64 -62.74 -9.42 2.44
N ASP A 65 -63.37 -8.65 3.34
CA ASP A 65 -62.83 -7.38 3.84
C ASP A 65 -61.47 -7.53 4.53
N ARG A 66 -61.27 -8.64 5.26
CA ARG A 66 -60.00 -8.92 5.93
C ARG A 66 -58.91 -9.27 4.91
N LEU A 67 -59.24 -10.12 3.94
CA LEU A 67 -58.30 -10.56 2.91
C LEU A 67 -57.84 -9.37 2.06
N GLU A 68 -58.75 -8.46 1.70
CA GLU A 68 -58.40 -7.25 0.95
C GLU A 68 -57.50 -6.30 1.76
N ARG A 69 -57.69 -6.21 3.08
CA ARG A 69 -56.78 -5.44 3.95
C ARG A 69 -55.40 -6.08 4.02
N GLU A 70 -55.34 -7.39 4.23
CA GLU A 70 -54.07 -8.14 4.27
C GLU A 70 -53.31 -8.01 2.94
N GLU A 71 -54.00 -8.12 1.81
CA GLU A 71 -53.39 -7.91 0.48
C GLU A 71 -52.86 -6.48 0.31
N ARG A 72 -53.61 -5.46 0.73
CA ARG A 72 -53.17 -4.06 0.70
C ARG A 72 -51.96 -3.80 1.62
N GLU A 73 -51.96 -4.39 2.81
CA GLU A 73 -50.85 -4.30 3.76
C GLU A 73 -49.60 -4.98 3.21
N MET A 74 -49.71 -6.20 2.68
CA MET A 74 -48.59 -6.89 2.01
C MET A 74 -48.05 -6.08 0.82
N THR A 75 -48.94 -5.51 0.00
CA THR A 75 -48.54 -4.65 -1.13
C THR A 75 -47.81 -3.40 -0.65
N ALA A 76 -48.23 -2.79 0.45
CA ALA A 76 -47.56 -1.63 1.03
C ALA A 76 -46.17 -1.98 1.58
N GLU A 77 -46.02 -3.14 2.22
CA GLU A 77 -44.73 -3.66 2.70
C GLU A 77 -43.76 -3.93 1.55
N GLU A 78 -44.24 -4.52 0.45
CA GLU A 78 -43.43 -4.75 -0.75
C GLU A 78 -42.96 -3.44 -1.39
N ILE A 79 -43.84 -2.44 -1.50
CA ILE A 79 -43.47 -1.11 -2.00
C ILE A 79 -42.40 -0.47 -1.11
N GLU A 80 -42.56 -0.56 0.21
CA GLU A 80 -41.59 -0.01 1.16
C GLU A 80 -40.25 -0.74 1.08
N LYS A 81 -40.25 -2.06 0.93
CA LYS A 81 -39.03 -2.85 0.68
C LYS A 81 -38.33 -2.39 -0.60
N LEU A 82 -39.07 -2.28 -1.71
CA LEU A 82 -38.52 -1.83 -2.99
C LEU A 82 -37.97 -0.40 -2.91
N ARG A 83 -38.64 0.50 -2.17
CA ARG A 83 -38.14 1.86 -1.93
C ARG A 83 -36.81 1.86 -1.19
N ARG A 84 -36.65 0.99 -0.18
CA ARG A 84 -35.37 0.86 0.54
C ARG A 84 -34.27 0.28 -0.35
N GLU A 85 -34.59 -0.71 -1.15
CA GLU A 85 -33.64 -1.30 -2.11
C GLU A 85 -33.18 -0.26 -3.15
N LEU A 86 -34.11 0.55 -3.68
CA LEU A 86 -33.80 1.65 -4.59
C LEU A 86 -32.89 2.70 -3.93
N ALA A 87 -33.23 3.14 -2.72
CA ALA A 87 -32.40 4.10 -1.97
C ALA A 87 -31.01 3.55 -1.63
N ASN A 88 -30.86 2.23 -1.44
CA ASN A 88 -29.57 1.59 -1.26
C ASN A 88 -28.77 1.57 -2.56
N ALA A 89 -29.41 1.23 -3.68
CA ALA A 89 -28.79 1.25 -4.99
C ALA A 89 -28.30 2.65 -5.36
N ASP A 90 -29.10 3.69 -5.13
CA ASP A 90 -28.71 5.09 -5.38
C ASP A 90 -27.49 5.50 -4.58
N ARG A 91 -27.45 5.15 -3.28
CA ARG A 91 -26.27 5.42 -2.43
C ARG A 91 -25.02 4.71 -2.95
N ASN A 92 -25.15 3.46 -3.40
CA ASN A 92 -24.04 2.70 -3.96
C ASN A 92 -23.57 3.28 -5.30
N ILE A 93 -24.48 3.78 -6.14
CA ILE A 93 -24.12 4.45 -7.40
C ILE A 93 -23.33 5.72 -7.10
N ILE A 94 -23.79 6.55 -6.16
CA ILE A 94 -23.10 7.79 -5.79
C ILE A 94 -21.70 7.50 -5.24
N SER A 95 -21.57 6.54 -4.32
CA SER A 95 -20.28 6.19 -3.74
C SER A 95 -19.31 5.61 -4.77
N THR A 96 -19.82 4.78 -5.69
CA THR A 96 -19.00 4.18 -6.76
C THR A 96 -18.54 5.26 -7.75
N ARG A 97 -19.40 6.21 -8.13
CA ARG A 97 -19.01 7.32 -9.00
C ARG A 97 -17.89 8.16 -8.38
N LYS A 98 -18.02 8.50 -7.10
CA LYS A 98 -16.97 9.23 -6.39
C LYS A 98 -15.64 8.45 -6.36
N ALA A 99 -15.70 7.14 -6.10
CA ALA A 99 -14.50 6.30 -6.13
C ALA A 99 -13.83 6.27 -7.53
N VAL A 100 -14.62 6.31 -8.61
CA VAL A 100 -14.08 6.41 -9.98
C VAL A 100 -13.39 7.75 -10.19
N GLU A 101 -14.00 8.87 -9.79
CA GLU A 101 -13.38 10.21 -9.88
C GLU A 101 -12.06 10.27 -9.10
N ASP A 102 -12.04 9.75 -7.87
CA ASP A 102 -10.83 9.69 -7.03
C ASP A 102 -9.71 8.87 -7.71
N LEU A 103 -10.06 7.75 -8.36
CA LEU A 103 -9.11 6.93 -9.12
C LEU A 103 -8.57 7.63 -10.37
N GLU A 104 -9.38 8.44 -11.05
CA GLU A 104 -8.94 9.23 -12.19
C GLU A 104 -7.94 10.32 -11.78
N ILE A 105 -8.19 10.99 -10.65
CA ILE A 105 -7.26 11.95 -10.05
C ILE A 105 -5.93 11.26 -9.72
N ALA A 106 -5.99 10.13 -9.00
CA ALA A 106 -4.79 9.37 -8.65
C ALA A 106 -4.01 8.92 -9.90
N ARG A 107 -4.70 8.51 -10.98
CA ARG A 107 -4.07 8.13 -12.24
C ARG A 107 -3.36 9.32 -12.90
N ALA A 108 -3.94 10.51 -12.86
CA ALA A 108 -3.32 11.72 -13.38
C ALA A 108 -2.07 12.10 -12.58
N GLU A 109 -2.13 12.01 -11.24
CA GLU A 109 -0.99 12.26 -10.37
C GLU A 109 0.15 11.27 -10.63
N ILE A 110 -0.15 9.97 -10.73
CA ILE A 110 0.85 8.93 -11.06
C ILE A 110 1.51 9.24 -12.42
N LYS A 111 0.74 9.68 -13.42
CA LYS A 111 1.30 10.04 -14.73
C LYS A 111 2.23 11.24 -14.62
N ALA A 112 1.86 12.28 -13.86
CA ALA A 112 2.70 13.45 -13.65
C ALA A 112 3.99 13.08 -12.89
N MET A 113 3.90 12.26 -11.84
CA MET A 113 5.05 11.78 -11.08
C MET A 113 6.01 10.95 -11.95
N LYS A 114 5.48 10.08 -12.82
CA LYS A 114 6.30 9.31 -13.76
C LYS A 114 7.09 10.22 -14.72
N ALA A 115 6.44 11.22 -15.30
CA ALA A 115 7.10 12.17 -16.18
C ALA A 115 8.20 12.98 -15.43
N GLY A 116 7.91 13.39 -14.19
CA GLY A 116 8.91 14.06 -13.35
C GLY A 116 10.12 13.17 -13.01
N LEU A 117 9.87 11.89 -12.74
CA LEU A 117 10.91 10.91 -12.45
C LEU A 117 11.79 10.62 -13.67
N GLU A 118 11.20 10.51 -14.86
CA GLU A 118 11.92 10.33 -16.12
C GLU A 118 12.84 11.53 -16.40
N SER A 119 12.34 12.77 -16.28
CA SER A 119 13.14 13.98 -16.41
C SER A 119 14.30 14.04 -15.41
N LYS A 120 14.09 13.61 -14.16
CA LYS A 120 15.16 13.55 -13.15
C LYS A 120 16.19 12.47 -13.44
N HIS A 121 15.80 11.35 -14.06
CA HIS A 121 16.76 10.36 -14.50
C HIS A 121 17.64 10.86 -15.65
N GLU A 122 17.07 11.60 -16.60
CA GLU A 122 17.83 12.24 -17.69
C GLU A 122 18.83 13.27 -17.14
N GLU A 123 18.39 14.15 -16.22
CA GLU A 123 19.26 15.14 -15.56
C GLU A 123 20.42 14.46 -14.81
N LEU A 124 20.12 13.38 -14.08
CA LEU A 124 21.13 12.63 -13.35
C LEU A 124 22.11 11.91 -14.28
N ALA A 125 21.64 11.40 -15.42
CA ALA A 125 22.51 10.80 -16.43
C ALA A 125 23.46 11.83 -17.05
N ALA A 126 22.97 13.04 -17.36
CA ALA A 126 23.80 14.14 -17.86
C ALA A 126 24.89 14.54 -16.85
N ILE A 127 24.52 14.75 -15.58
CA ILE A 127 25.48 15.09 -14.51
C ILE A 127 26.53 13.99 -14.33
N ARG A 128 26.15 12.71 -14.44
CA ARG A 128 27.11 11.60 -14.37
C ARG A 128 28.09 11.64 -15.53
N SER A 129 27.62 11.89 -16.75
CA SER A 129 28.50 12.03 -17.92
C SER A 129 29.49 13.19 -17.72
N GLU A 130 28.99 14.37 -17.32
CA GLU A 130 29.85 15.54 -17.06
C GLU A 130 30.91 15.27 -15.99
N ARG A 131 30.53 14.57 -14.91
CA ARG A 131 31.46 14.16 -13.86
C ARG A 131 32.53 13.21 -14.41
N ASP A 132 32.13 12.23 -15.21
CA ASP A 132 33.07 11.23 -15.75
C ASP A 132 34.03 11.86 -16.76
N ASP A 133 33.54 12.79 -17.58
CA ASP A 133 34.36 13.59 -18.50
C ASP A 133 35.34 14.50 -17.73
N ALA A 134 34.88 15.18 -16.69
CA ALA A 134 35.73 16.01 -15.83
C ALA A 134 36.79 15.17 -15.10
N ALA A 135 36.43 13.98 -14.59
CA ALA A 135 37.37 13.07 -13.96
C ALA A 135 38.43 12.58 -14.95
N ALA A 136 38.03 12.23 -16.17
CA ALA A 136 38.96 11.85 -17.23
C ALA A 136 39.91 13.00 -17.60
N ALA A 137 39.41 14.24 -17.70
CA ALA A 137 40.23 15.42 -17.95
C ALA A 137 41.24 15.65 -16.81
N VAL A 138 40.82 15.54 -15.54
CA VAL A 138 41.72 15.67 -14.39
C VAL A 138 42.81 14.61 -14.42
N GLU A 139 42.50 13.36 -14.74
CA GLU A 139 43.52 12.30 -14.85
C GLU A 139 44.48 12.52 -16.02
N GLN A 140 44.01 13.07 -17.15
CA GLN A 140 44.88 13.47 -18.26
C GLN A 140 45.83 14.60 -17.87
N GLU A 141 45.33 15.63 -17.19
CA GLU A 141 46.15 16.73 -16.68
C GLU A 141 47.16 16.24 -15.64
N ARG A 142 46.75 15.34 -14.73
CA ARG A 142 47.68 14.68 -13.79
C ARG A 142 48.77 13.91 -14.50
N ALA A 143 48.43 13.13 -15.52
CA ALA A 143 49.42 12.40 -16.31
C ALA A 143 50.40 13.36 -17.02
N SER A 144 49.91 14.50 -17.53
CA SER A 144 50.73 15.54 -18.12
C SER A 144 51.70 16.16 -17.09
N VAL A 145 51.20 16.51 -15.91
CA VAL A 145 52.04 17.01 -14.80
C VAL A 145 53.09 15.98 -14.40
N HIS A 146 52.70 14.70 -14.27
CA HIS A 146 53.63 13.61 -13.96
C HIS A 146 54.71 13.47 -15.05
N ALA A 147 54.36 13.60 -16.32
CA ALA A 147 55.33 13.56 -17.42
C ALA A 147 56.34 14.72 -17.34
N ILE A 148 55.88 15.92 -16.98
CA ILE A 148 56.77 17.08 -16.77
C ILE A 148 57.70 16.84 -15.57
N VAL A 149 57.15 16.37 -14.45
CA VAL A 149 57.90 16.10 -13.21
C VAL A 149 58.93 14.99 -13.41
N ALA A 150 58.62 13.97 -14.21
CA ALA A 150 59.51 12.86 -14.52
C ALA A 150 60.85 13.30 -15.16
N HIS A 151 60.90 14.50 -15.77
CA HIS A 151 62.15 15.07 -16.26
C HIS A 151 63.07 15.62 -15.15
N VAL A 152 62.51 15.92 -13.98
CA VAL A 152 63.22 16.49 -12.82
C VAL A 152 63.57 15.39 -11.80
N VAL A 153 62.59 14.55 -11.47
CA VAL A 153 62.72 13.48 -10.49
C VAL A 153 61.88 12.27 -10.92
N ASP A 154 62.41 11.07 -10.73
CA ASP A 154 61.65 9.83 -10.91
C ASP A 154 60.60 9.69 -9.80
N ILE A 155 59.33 9.63 -10.20
CA ILE A 155 58.19 9.49 -9.29
C ILE A 155 58.23 8.13 -8.57
N GLU A 156 58.71 7.08 -9.25
CA GLU A 156 58.85 5.75 -8.65
C GLU A 156 59.88 5.77 -7.51
N ASP A 157 60.95 6.55 -7.66
CA ASP A 157 61.96 6.73 -6.61
C ASP A 157 61.39 7.46 -5.38
N ILE A 158 60.52 8.46 -5.59
CA ILE A 158 59.81 9.15 -4.50
C ILE A 158 58.94 8.15 -3.72
N GLU A 159 58.14 7.36 -4.42
CA GLU A 159 57.29 6.35 -3.78
C GLU A 159 58.09 5.21 -3.14
N ALA A 160 59.22 4.81 -3.73
CA ALA A 160 60.11 3.81 -3.15
C ALA A 160 60.71 4.32 -1.83
N ALA A 161 61.20 5.57 -1.80
CA ALA A 161 61.72 6.20 -0.58
C ALA A 161 60.62 6.31 0.51
N ARG A 162 59.41 6.77 0.16
CA ARG A 162 58.26 6.81 1.08
C ARG A 162 57.89 5.40 1.56
N GLY A 163 57.91 4.41 0.67
CA GLY A 163 57.66 3.01 0.98
C GLY A 163 58.65 2.42 1.97
N GLU A 164 59.93 2.73 1.83
CA GLU A 164 60.96 2.35 2.79
C GLU A 164 60.78 3.02 4.15
N MET A 165 60.48 4.33 4.17
CA MET A 165 60.13 5.04 5.40
C MET A 165 58.96 4.34 6.11
N ARG A 166 57.86 4.02 5.39
CA ARG A 166 56.69 3.31 5.93
C ARG A 166 57.08 1.95 6.52
N ARG A 167 57.88 1.17 5.79
CA ARG A 167 58.31 -0.18 6.17
C ARG A 167 59.11 -0.18 7.48
N HIS A 168 59.98 0.81 7.66
CA HIS A 168 60.92 0.85 8.77
C HIS A 168 60.47 1.72 9.96
N MET A 169 59.42 2.53 9.79
CA MET A 169 58.92 3.44 10.83
C MET A 169 58.51 2.73 12.13
N LYS A 170 57.81 1.59 12.01
CA LYS A 170 57.26 0.84 13.15
C LYS A 170 58.25 -0.15 13.79
N ILE A 171 59.51 -0.18 13.32
CA ILE A 171 60.51 -1.16 13.76
C ILE A 171 61.50 -0.49 14.72
N ALA A 172 61.45 -0.89 16.00
CA ALA A 172 62.33 -0.43 17.07
C ALA A 172 63.71 -1.14 17.05
N LYS A 173 64.39 -1.12 15.89
CA LYS A 173 65.76 -1.66 15.74
C LYS A 173 66.68 -0.61 15.12
N ALA A 174 67.95 -0.60 15.53
CA ALA A 174 68.94 0.36 15.06
C ALA A 174 69.11 0.35 13.53
N TRP A 175 69.19 -0.82 12.90
CA TRP A 175 69.29 -0.94 11.43
C TRP A 175 68.05 -0.40 10.71
N ALA A 176 66.87 -0.43 11.33
CA ALA A 176 65.66 0.14 10.74
C ALA A 176 65.67 1.67 10.86
N SER A 177 66.37 2.22 11.86
CA SER A 177 66.65 3.65 11.95
C SER A 177 67.45 4.12 10.77
N GLU A 178 68.57 3.45 10.53
CA GLU A 178 69.49 3.78 9.45
C GLU A 178 68.77 3.72 8.09
N LYS A 179 67.97 2.69 7.84
CA LYS A 179 67.18 2.59 6.60
C LYS A 179 66.11 3.66 6.44
N TYR A 180 65.47 4.07 7.54
CA TYR A 180 64.52 5.18 7.50
C TYR A 180 65.24 6.50 7.18
N ASP A 181 66.36 6.76 7.85
CA ASP A 181 67.15 7.99 7.70
C ASP A 181 67.76 8.09 6.29
N GLU A 182 68.24 6.97 5.72
CA GLU A 182 68.68 6.87 4.32
C GLU A 182 67.55 7.23 3.33
N ALA A 183 66.35 6.68 3.54
CA ALA A 183 65.20 6.95 2.69
C ALA A 183 64.73 8.42 2.83
N GLU A 184 64.72 8.97 4.05
CA GLU A 184 64.42 10.38 4.30
C GLU A 184 65.42 11.31 3.62
N ALA A 185 66.72 10.98 3.67
CA ALA A 185 67.77 11.76 3.01
C ALA A 185 67.61 11.78 1.48
N ARG A 186 67.32 10.62 0.87
CA ARG A 186 66.99 10.55 -0.57
C ARG A 186 65.77 11.38 -0.91
N LEU A 187 64.72 11.30 -0.10
CA LEU A 187 63.49 12.07 -0.29
C LEU A 187 63.73 13.58 -0.17
N ARG A 188 64.64 14.00 0.71
CA ARG A 188 65.05 15.40 0.85
C ARG A 188 65.78 15.92 -0.39
N GLU A 189 66.70 15.12 -0.94
CA GLU A 189 67.41 15.48 -2.17
C GLU A 189 66.44 15.61 -3.36
N MET A 190 65.48 14.69 -3.48
CA MET A 190 64.42 14.75 -4.50
C MET A 190 63.55 16.01 -4.33
N ARG A 191 63.13 16.34 -3.11
CA ARG A 191 62.41 17.60 -2.83
C ARG A 191 63.21 18.82 -3.27
N ASP A 192 64.50 18.85 -2.97
CA ASP A 192 65.34 20.01 -3.28
C ASP A 192 65.53 20.18 -4.79
N ARG A 193 65.61 19.07 -5.55
CA ARG A 193 65.56 19.08 -7.03
C ARG A 193 64.23 19.62 -7.57
N LEU A 194 63.10 19.16 -7.02
CA LEU A 194 61.77 19.67 -7.39
C LEU A 194 61.67 21.18 -7.13
N ARG A 195 62.09 21.65 -5.95
CA ARG A 195 62.09 23.08 -5.60
C ARG A 195 63.00 23.91 -6.49
N ALA A 196 64.18 23.39 -6.86
CA ALA A 196 65.06 24.06 -7.80
C ALA A 196 64.43 24.23 -9.19
N ALA A 197 63.53 23.32 -9.57
CA ALA A 197 62.72 23.41 -10.78
C ALA A 197 61.43 24.25 -10.61
N GLY A 198 61.19 24.85 -9.44
CA GLY A 198 59.98 25.60 -9.14
C GLY A 198 58.74 24.73 -8.91
N ILE A 199 58.93 23.47 -8.49
CA ILE A 199 57.85 22.51 -8.24
C ILE A 199 57.80 22.21 -6.73
N GLU A 200 56.62 22.35 -6.13
CA GLU A 200 56.34 21.94 -4.76
C GLU A 200 55.52 20.65 -4.73
N CYS A 201 55.77 19.79 -3.73
CA CYS A 201 54.97 18.60 -3.49
C CYS A 201 54.69 18.45 -2.00
N GLU A 202 53.43 18.66 -1.60
CA GLU A 202 53.07 18.65 -0.18
C GLU A 202 53.18 17.26 0.43
N ALA A 203 52.92 16.20 -0.32
CA ALA A 203 53.11 14.83 0.15
C ALA A 203 54.57 14.51 0.49
N VAL A 204 55.53 15.06 -0.27
CA VAL A 204 56.95 14.97 0.04
C VAL A 204 57.29 15.79 1.30
N ASN A 205 56.73 17.00 1.43
CA ASN A 205 56.93 17.83 2.63
C ASN A 205 56.36 17.15 3.90
N LEU A 206 55.15 16.59 3.82
CA LEU A 206 54.51 15.86 4.91
C LEU A 206 55.30 14.61 5.28
N ALA A 207 55.78 13.84 4.28
CA ALA A 207 56.61 12.68 4.52
C ALA A 207 57.91 13.04 5.26
N LEU A 208 58.55 14.16 4.89
CA LEU A 208 59.75 14.67 5.57
C LEU A 208 59.46 15.26 6.97
N ARG A 209 58.21 15.61 7.28
CA ARG A 209 57.78 16.00 8.63
C ARG A 209 57.46 14.79 9.52
N ALA A 210 57.33 13.59 8.94
CA ALA A 210 56.92 12.41 9.68
C ALA A 210 57.99 12.02 10.72
N ASN A 211 57.61 12.01 12.00
CA ASN A 211 58.52 11.59 13.05
C ASN A 211 58.47 10.07 13.18
N ARG A 212 59.59 9.42 12.90
CA ARG A 212 59.74 7.97 13.04
C ARG A 212 59.30 7.43 14.40
N ASN A 213 59.55 8.17 15.49
CA ASN A 213 59.21 7.77 16.85
C ASN A 213 57.73 7.97 17.20
N ARG A 214 56.90 8.48 16.27
CA ARG A 214 55.46 8.70 16.44
C ARG A 214 54.65 8.09 15.28
N PRO A 215 54.76 6.77 15.05
CA PRO A 215 54.00 6.11 13.99
C PRO A 215 52.49 6.10 14.24
N ASP A 216 52.05 6.36 15.47
CA ASP A 216 50.64 6.55 15.83
C ASP A 216 50.04 7.84 15.25
N ARG A 217 50.85 8.88 15.09
CA ARG A 217 50.42 10.20 14.63
C ARG A 217 50.83 10.48 13.18
N ASP A 218 52.04 10.10 12.81
CA ASP A 218 52.70 10.60 11.60
C ASP A 218 52.76 9.58 10.46
N PHE A 219 52.29 8.35 10.67
CA PHE A 219 52.33 7.31 9.63
C PHE A 219 51.50 7.67 8.40
N ASP A 220 50.37 8.34 8.59
CA ASP A 220 49.47 8.74 7.49
C ASP A 220 50.08 9.84 6.61
N ASN A 221 51.04 10.62 7.13
CA ASN A 221 51.79 11.60 6.34
C ASN A 221 52.59 10.92 5.21
N LEU A 222 52.88 9.62 5.34
CA LEU A 222 53.56 8.83 4.32
C LEU A 222 52.60 8.23 3.28
N LEU A 223 51.29 8.42 3.38
CA LEU A 223 50.29 7.78 2.52
C LEU A 223 49.57 8.72 1.54
N GLY A 224 49.72 10.03 1.68
CA GLY A 224 49.05 11.00 0.80
C GLY A 224 49.41 10.84 -0.69
N PRO A 225 48.51 11.17 -1.62
CA PRO A 225 48.81 11.16 -3.05
C PRO A 225 49.91 12.18 -3.38
N LEU A 226 50.72 11.90 -4.40
CA LEU A 226 51.70 12.87 -4.90
C LEU A 226 50.97 13.90 -5.75
N ASP A 227 50.69 15.06 -5.16
CA ASP A 227 50.20 16.23 -5.88
C ASP A 227 51.36 17.24 -6.03
N PHE A 228 51.57 17.72 -7.26
CA PHE A 228 52.63 18.65 -7.61
C PHE A 228 52.02 20.00 -8.01
N GLU A 229 52.55 21.07 -7.42
CA GLU A 229 52.13 22.44 -7.67
C GLU A 229 53.34 23.27 -8.16
N VAL A 230 53.07 24.31 -8.95
CA VAL A 230 54.11 25.27 -9.33
C VAL A 230 54.25 26.28 -8.20
N ALA A 231 55.49 26.44 -7.72
CA ALA A 231 55.87 27.34 -6.62
C ALA A 231 55.67 28.83 -6.95
#